data_AF-A0AAW3BS71-F1
#
_entry.id   AF-A0AAW3BS71-F1
#
_cell.length_a   1.000
_cell.length_b   1.000
_cell.length_c   1.000
_cell.angle_alpha   90.00
_cell.angle_beta   90.00
_cell.angle_gamma   90.00
#
_symmetry.space_group_name_H-M   'P 1'
#
loop_
_entity.id
_entity.type
_entity.pdbx_description
1 polymer ?
#
loop_
_entity_poly.entity_id
_entity_poly.type
_entity_poly.pdbx_seq_one_letter_code
_entity_poly.pdbx_strand_id
1 'polypeptide(L)'
;MGNPYQCEPEVKWYHILWDMRSKEFRQWYLTKKYRDMRIMYKYESHILYQKAGMGFLMAAVFMSVFSSDLAVAVFRWPTEDPNELLKSRVWQKYHNLVNERKEYAERLLQDSNYVQKKNNSGE
;
A
#
# COMPACT_ATOMS: atom_id res chain seq x y z
N MET A 1 38.53 -7.25 -40.06
CA MET A 1 38.24 -8.17 -38.95
C MET A 1 37.23 -7.51 -38.04
N GLY A 2 35.99 -8.01 -38.01
CA GLY A 2 34.89 -7.44 -37.22
C GLY A 2 35.02 -7.79 -35.74
N ASN A 3 34.47 -6.95 -34.88
CA ASN A 3 34.47 -7.16 -33.43
C ASN A 3 33.70 -8.47 -33.13
N PRO A 4 34.32 -9.51 -32.52
CA PRO A 4 33.65 -10.80 -32.27
C PRO A 4 32.46 -10.70 -31.30
N TYR A 5 32.26 -9.53 -30.68
CA TYR A 5 31.13 -9.25 -29.79
C TYR A 5 29.95 -8.51 -30.48
N GLN A 6 30.02 -8.32 -31.81
CA GLN A 6 28.88 -7.91 -32.65
C GLN A 6 27.99 -9.11 -33.04
N CYS A 7 27.80 -10.07 -32.14
CA CYS A 7 26.81 -11.13 -32.33
C CYS A 7 25.39 -10.60 -32.08
N GLU A 8 24.38 -11.30 -32.59
CA GLU A 8 22.98 -11.07 -32.23
C GLU A 8 22.80 -11.10 -30.70
N PRO A 9 21.93 -10.24 -30.12
CA PRO A 9 21.78 -10.10 -28.67
C PRO A 9 21.53 -11.42 -27.95
N GLU A 10 20.82 -12.34 -28.60
CA GLU A 10 20.41 -13.63 -28.08
C GLU A 10 21.54 -14.63 -27.89
N VAL A 11 22.70 -14.44 -28.54
CA VAL A 11 23.84 -15.39 -28.47
C VAL A 11 25.07 -14.80 -27.78
N LYS A 12 25.01 -13.51 -27.40
CA LYS A 12 26.11 -12.80 -26.72
C LYS A 12 26.48 -13.45 -25.39
N TRP A 13 25.49 -13.88 -24.62
CA TRP A 13 25.73 -14.47 -23.30
C TRP A 13 26.50 -15.80 -23.41
N TYR A 14 26.21 -16.61 -24.43
CA TYR A 14 26.89 -17.88 -24.67
C TYR A 14 28.39 -17.69 -24.96
N HIS A 15 28.74 -16.72 -25.80
CA HIS A 15 30.13 -16.41 -26.12
C HIS A 15 30.89 -15.86 -24.91
N ILE A 16 30.25 -14.98 -24.13
CA ILE A 16 30.84 -14.45 -22.88
C ILE A 16 31.10 -15.58 -21.87
N LEU A 17 30.17 -16.55 -21.74
CA LEU A 17 30.35 -17.71 -20.86
C LEU A 17 31.44 -18.66 -21.36
N TRP A 18 31.59 -18.80 -22.67
CA TRP A 18 32.66 -19.59 -23.26
C TRP A 18 34.03 -18.97 -23.00
N ASP A 19 34.15 -17.64 -23.18
CA ASP A 19 35.40 -16.90 -23.00
C ASP A 19 35.79 -16.72 -21.52
N MET A 20 34.84 -16.82 -20.57
CA MET A 20 35.08 -16.83 -19.12
C MET A 20 36.03 -17.96 -18.66
N ARG A 21 36.25 -18.98 -19.50
CA ARG A 21 37.23 -20.05 -19.25
C ARG A 21 38.67 -19.50 -19.24
N SER A 22 38.96 -18.48 -20.04
CA SER A 22 40.26 -17.79 -19.99
C SER A 22 40.37 -16.96 -18.71
N LYS A 23 41.44 -17.19 -17.93
CA LYS A 23 41.68 -16.47 -16.67
C LYS A 23 41.85 -14.96 -16.89
N GLU A 24 42.52 -14.58 -17.98
CA GLU A 24 42.78 -13.18 -18.34
C GLU A 24 41.48 -12.46 -18.73
N PHE A 25 40.67 -13.10 -19.60
CA PHE A 25 39.38 -12.56 -20.00
C PHE A 25 38.44 -12.38 -18.81
N ARG A 26 38.38 -13.38 -17.92
CA ARG A 26 37.56 -13.33 -16.70
C ARG A 26 37.96 -12.18 -15.77
N GLN A 27 39.25 -11.97 -15.53
CA GLN A 27 39.71 -10.86 -14.70
C GLN A 27 39.36 -9.51 -15.34
N TRP A 28 39.61 -9.35 -16.64
CA TRP A 28 39.25 -8.14 -17.36
C TRP A 28 37.73 -7.88 -17.34
N TYR A 29 36.94 -8.91 -17.63
CA TYR A 29 35.47 -8.83 -17.69
C TYR A 29 34.88 -8.45 -16.34
N LEU A 30 35.34 -9.08 -15.25
CA LEU A 30 34.91 -8.74 -13.90
C LEU A 30 35.28 -7.31 -13.54
N THR A 31 36.54 -6.91 -13.74
CA THR A 31 36.99 -5.54 -13.43
C THR A 31 36.21 -4.50 -14.25
N LYS A 32 35.96 -4.76 -15.52
CA LYS A 32 35.13 -3.91 -16.39
C LYS A 32 33.70 -3.83 -15.87
N LYS A 33 33.08 -4.96 -15.54
CA LYS A 33 31.72 -5.00 -15.00
C LYS A 33 31.59 -4.29 -13.66
N TYR A 34 32.57 -4.43 -12.77
CA TYR A 34 32.61 -3.67 -11.52
C TYR A 34 32.70 -2.17 -11.76
N ARG A 35 33.50 -1.74 -12.74
CA ARG A 35 33.59 -0.32 -13.13
C ARG A 35 32.26 0.19 -13.68
N ASP A 36 31.64 -0.57 -14.59
CA ASP A 36 30.35 -0.22 -15.18
C ASP A 36 29.25 -0.15 -14.12
N MET A 37 29.22 -1.10 -13.18
CA MET A 37 28.32 -1.08 -12.01
C MET A 37 28.55 0.15 -11.13
N ARG A 38 29.81 0.52 -10.88
CA ARG A 38 30.14 1.72 -10.09
C ARG A 38 29.67 3.00 -10.79
N ILE A 39 29.82 3.08 -12.11
CA ILE A 39 29.34 4.21 -12.92
C ILE A 39 27.81 4.24 -12.89
N MET A 40 27.15 3.11 -13.17
CA MET A 40 25.70 2.98 -13.07
C MET A 40 25.19 3.41 -11.70
N TYR A 41 25.81 2.95 -10.61
CA TYR A 41 25.43 3.37 -9.26
C TYR A 41 25.66 4.87 -9.04
N LYS A 42 26.76 5.45 -9.53
CA LYS A 42 27.02 6.89 -9.37
C LYS A 42 26.01 7.76 -10.14
N TYR A 43 25.59 7.34 -11.33
CA TYR A 43 24.77 8.17 -12.22
C TYR A 43 23.28 7.81 -12.19
N GLU A 44 22.91 6.56 -11.95
CA GLU A 44 21.51 6.08 -11.98
C GLU A 44 20.94 5.79 -10.58
N SER A 45 21.75 5.82 -9.51
CA SER A 45 21.23 5.62 -8.15
C SER A 45 20.11 6.59 -7.81
N HIS A 46 20.19 7.85 -8.24
CA HIS A 46 19.13 8.83 -7.98
C HIS A 46 17.78 8.40 -8.58
N ILE A 47 17.78 7.84 -9.79
CA ILE A 47 16.57 7.31 -10.44
C ILE A 47 16.06 6.09 -9.69
N LEU A 48 16.97 5.23 -9.23
CA LEU A 48 16.65 4.01 -8.50
C LEU A 48 16.06 4.32 -7.12
N TYR A 49 16.62 5.30 -6.40
CA TYR A 49 16.09 5.81 -5.14
C TYR A 49 14.73 6.51 -5.32
N GLN A 50 14.56 7.30 -6.37
CA GLN A 50 13.26 7.92 -6.68
C GLN A 50 12.19 6.86 -7.00
N LYS A 51 12.50 5.87 -7.85
CA LYS A 51 11.56 4.79 -8.19
C LYS A 51 11.26 3.90 -6.98
N ALA A 52 12.26 3.53 -6.20
CA ALA A 52 12.08 2.73 -4.99
C ALA A 52 11.29 3.49 -3.92
N GLY A 53 11.59 4.77 -3.71
CA GLY A 53 10.85 5.64 -2.79
C GLY A 53 9.39 5.85 -3.21
N MET A 54 9.14 6.08 -4.49
CA MET A 54 7.78 6.18 -5.04
C MET A 54 7.02 4.86 -4.90
N GLY A 55 7.67 3.72 -5.20
CA GLY A 55 7.08 2.39 -5.02
C GLY A 55 6.75 2.09 -3.55
N PHE A 56 7.64 2.46 -2.63
CA PHE A 56 7.41 2.31 -1.20
C PHE A 56 6.26 3.20 -0.70
N LEU A 57 6.19 4.46 -1.13
CA LEU A 57 5.08 5.36 -0.80
C LEU A 57 3.74 4.80 -1.30
N MET A 58 3.69 4.33 -2.54
CA MET A 58 2.48 3.70 -3.09
C MET A 58 2.09 2.44 -2.31
N ALA A 59 3.05 1.59 -1.96
CA ALA A 59 2.80 0.41 -1.14
C ALA A 59 2.31 0.78 0.27
N ALA A 60 2.88 1.81 0.89
CA ALA A 60 2.46 2.30 2.20
C ALA A 60 1.05 2.88 2.18
N VAL A 61 0.68 3.62 1.12
CA VAL A 61 -0.69 4.13 0.92
C VAL A 61 -1.66 2.99 0.67
N PHE A 62 -1.30 2.00 -0.15
CA PHE A 62 -2.14 0.82 -0.33
C PHE A 62 -2.34 0.10 1.01
N MET A 63 -1.27 -0.19 1.74
CA MET A 63 -1.35 -0.87 3.04
C MET A 63 -2.13 -0.06 4.08
N SER A 64 -2.03 1.27 4.09
CA SER A 64 -2.82 2.11 5.01
C SER A 64 -4.31 2.10 4.66
N VAL A 65 -4.66 2.11 3.37
CA VAL A 65 -6.05 1.94 2.92
C VAL A 65 -6.56 0.54 3.27
N PHE A 66 -5.79 -0.51 3.04
CA PHE A 66 -6.17 -1.90 3.33
C PHE A 66 -6.25 -2.25 4.83
N SER A 67 -5.47 -1.56 5.67
CA SER A 67 -5.52 -1.71 7.13
C SER A 67 -6.61 -0.87 7.79
N SER A 68 -7.21 0.08 7.07
CA SER A 68 -8.41 0.76 7.54
C SER A 68 -9.61 -0.19 7.46
N ASP A 69 -10.44 -0.20 8.51
CA ASP A 69 -11.68 -1.01 8.60
C ASP A 69 -12.61 -0.85 7.36
N LEU A 70 -12.43 0.25 6.61
CA LEU A 70 -13.17 0.59 5.40
C LEU A 70 -12.84 -0.34 4.23
N ALA A 71 -11.58 -0.78 4.08
CA ALA A 71 -11.22 -1.76 3.04
C ALA A 71 -11.79 -3.15 3.35
N VAL A 72 -11.74 -3.59 4.60
CA VAL A 72 -12.37 -4.85 5.02
C VAL A 72 -13.87 -4.84 4.73
N ALA A 73 -14.55 -3.71 4.98
CA ALA A 73 -15.97 -3.55 4.66
C ALA A 73 -16.25 -3.55 3.14
N VAL A 74 -15.42 -2.88 2.33
CA VAL A 74 -15.59 -2.81 0.86
C VAL A 74 -15.28 -4.15 0.17
N PHE A 75 -14.27 -4.89 0.62
CA PHE A 75 -13.94 -6.21 0.04
C PHE A 75 -14.89 -7.33 0.47
N ARG A 76 -15.62 -7.18 1.59
CA ARG A 76 -16.67 -8.12 2.02
C ARG A 76 -18.06 -7.79 1.47
N TRP A 77 -18.27 -6.57 1.00
CA TRP A 77 -19.56 -6.13 0.44
C TRP A 77 -20.06 -7.03 -0.71
N PRO A 78 -19.24 -7.47 -1.69
CA PRO A 78 -19.75 -8.28 -2.79
C PRO A 78 -19.87 -9.78 -2.47
N THR A 79 -19.41 -10.26 -1.30
CA THR A 79 -19.21 -11.71 -1.05
C THR A 79 -19.96 -12.30 0.14
N GLU A 80 -20.55 -11.52 1.05
CA GLU A 80 -21.31 -12.03 2.20
C GLU A 80 -22.80 -11.61 2.19
N ASP A 81 -23.68 -12.53 2.58
CA ASP A 81 -25.12 -12.34 2.74
C ASP A 81 -25.38 -11.13 3.67
N PRO A 82 -26.33 -10.21 3.38
CA PRO A 82 -26.50 -8.97 4.14
C PRO A 82 -26.72 -9.19 5.65
N ASN A 83 -27.26 -10.34 6.05
CA ASN A 83 -27.43 -10.72 7.46
C ASN A 83 -26.11 -10.99 8.20
N GLU A 84 -25.05 -11.39 7.51
CA GLU A 84 -23.72 -11.58 8.11
C GLU A 84 -22.98 -10.25 8.27
N LEU A 85 -23.20 -9.31 7.35
CA LEU A 85 -22.71 -7.92 7.45
C LEU A 85 -23.29 -7.19 8.68
N LEU A 86 -24.55 -7.49 9.05
CA LEU A 86 -25.20 -7.00 10.29
C LEU A 86 -24.54 -7.53 11.58
N LYS A 87 -23.89 -8.68 11.52
CA LYS A 87 -23.16 -9.28 12.65
C LYS A 87 -21.71 -8.79 12.73
N SER A 88 -21.23 -8.05 11.73
CA SER A 88 -19.86 -7.53 11.73
C SER A 88 -19.64 -6.57 12.91
N ARG A 89 -18.48 -6.70 13.58
CA ARG A 89 -18.11 -5.83 14.71
C ARG A 89 -18.10 -4.34 14.35
N VAL A 90 -17.82 -4.03 13.08
CA VAL A 90 -17.82 -2.66 12.55
C VAL A 90 -19.23 -2.07 12.57
N TRP A 91 -20.22 -2.83 12.12
CA TRP A 91 -21.61 -2.37 12.15
C TRP A 91 -22.13 -2.33 13.60
N GLN A 92 -21.87 -3.33 14.44
CA GLN A 92 -22.25 -3.24 15.86
C GLN A 92 -21.70 -1.97 16.54
N LYS A 93 -20.44 -1.61 16.25
CA LYS A 93 -19.83 -0.37 16.78
C LYS A 93 -20.54 0.89 16.27
N TYR A 94 -20.86 0.96 14.98
CA TYR A 94 -21.57 2.12 14.41
C TYR A 94 -23.03 2.20 14.90
N HIS A 95 -23.72 1.07 15.07
CA HIS A 95 -25.09 1.02 15.60
C HIS A 95 -25.16 1.51 17.05
N ASN A 96 -24.23 1.04 17.89
CA ASN A 96 -24.15 1.47 19.28
C ASN A 96 -23.91 2.98 19.38
N LEU A 97 -23.03 3.53 18.55
CA LEU A 97 -22.74 4.97 18.50
C LEU A 97 -23.97 5.80 18.08
N VAL A 98 -24.79 5.26 17.17
CA VAL A 98 -26.06 5.90 16.77
C VAL A 98 -27.10 5.80 17.89
N ASN A 99 -27.19 4.67 18.60
CA ASN A 99 -28.10 4.52 19.72
C ASN A 99 -27.74 5.42 20.90
N GLU A 100 -26.46 5.54 21.24
CA GLU A 100 -26.00 6.48 22.28
C GLU A 100 -26.39 7.93 21.95
N ARG A 101 -26.30 8.32 20.68
CA ARG A 101 -26.74 9.66 20.23
C ARG A 101 -28.25 9.85 20.34
N LYS A 102 -29.04 8.81 20.06
CA LYS A 102 -30.50 8.84 20.20
C LYS A 102 -30.91 8.93 21.66
N GLU A 103 -30.32 8.12 22.54
CA GLU A 103 -30.57 8.18 23.98
C GLU A 103 -30.20 9.54 24.57
N TYR A 104 -29.08 10.12 24.12
CA TYR A 104 -28.68 11.47 24.52
C TYR A 104 -29.69 12.53 24.08
N ALA A 105 -30.18 12.45 22.84
CA ALA A 105 -31.21 13.36 22.32
C ALA A 105 -32.55 13.20 23.06
N GLU A 106 -32.96 11.96 23.38
CA GLU A 106 -34.17 11.70 24.15
C GLU A 106 -34.08 12.26 25.58
N ARG A 107 -32.93 12.15 26.24
CA ARG A 107 -32.71 12.77 27.56
C ARG A 107 -32.84 14.29 27.51
N LEU A 108 -32.25 14.94 26.50
CA LEU A 108 -32.38 16.39 26.32
C LEU A 108 -33.83 16.82 26.06
N LEU A 109 -34.60 16.03 25.31
CA LEU A 109 -36.03 16.29 25.09
C LEU A 109 -36.85 16.08 26.37
N GLN A 110 -36.54 15.07 27.18
CA GLN A 110 -37.19 14.84 28.47
C GLN A 110 -36.88 15.99 29.45
N ASP A 111 -35.63 16.45 29.50
CA ASP A 111 -35.23 17.60 30.32
C ASP A 111 -35.93 18.89 29.85
N SER A 112 -36.03 19.10 28.54
CA SER A 112 -36.75 20.24 27.96
C SER A 112 -38.25 20.20 28.29
N ASN A 113 -38.89 19.03 28.16
CA ASN A 113 -40.29 18.84 28.53
C ASN A 113 -40.53 19.01 30.04
N TYR A 114 -39.60 18.57 30.88
CA TYR A 114 -39.65 18.77 32.34
C TYR A 114 -39.58 20.26 32.70
N VAL A 115 -38.68 21.02 32.06
CA VAL A 115 -38.58 22.48 32.23
C VAL A 115 -39.84 23.19 31.74
N GLN A 116 -40.38 22.80 30.58
CA GLN A 116 -41.61 23.38 30.04
C GLN A 116 -42.81 23.12 30.94
N LYS A 117 -42.97 21.89 31.45
CA LYS A 117 -44.05 21.56 32.37
C LYS A 117 -43.90 22.31 33.70
N LYS A 118 -42.68 22.43 34.24
CA LYS A 118 -42.41 23.21 35.46
C LYS A 118 -42.77 24.69 35.29
N ASN A 119 -42.46 25.29 34.13
CA ASN A 119 -42.79 26.69 33.85
C ASN A 119 -44.28 26.93 33.61
N ASN A 120 -45.00 25.95 33.04
CA ASN A 120 -46.44 26.06 32.77
C ASN A 120 -47.34 25.59 33.93
N SER A 121 -46.79 24.94 34.97
CA SER A 121 -47.53 24.50 36.16
C SER A 121 -47.53 25.56 37.29
N GLY A 122 -47.10 26.78 36.98
CA GLY A 122 -46.99 27.91 37.91
C GLY A 122 -48.11 28.95 37.79
N GLU A 123 -49.19 28.63 37.07
CA GLU A 123 -50.51 29.30 37.21
C GLU A 123 -51.41 28.43 38.11
#